data_AF-A0A8W8KIQ0-F1
#
_entry.id   AF-A0A8W8KIQ0-F1
#
_cell.length_a   1.000
_cell.length_b   1.000
_cell.length_c   1.000
_cell.angle_alpha   90.00
_cell.angle_beta   90.00
_cell.angle_gamma   90.00
#
_symmetry.space_group_name_H-M   'P 1'
#
loop_
_entity.id
_entity.type
_entity.pdbx_description
1 polymer ?
#
loop_
_entity_poly.entity_id
_entity_poly.type
_entity_poly.pdbx_seq_one_letter_code
_entity_poly.pdbx_strand_id
1 'polypeptide(L)'
;MEKYFYKNRRYEERKRQEREGQEYAEKLFKDAPLRKWQQEAVRQLDAQNSTEILWITGSKYGDGRSWLGMWLKINRNATLIMGSQRSAYGLKIQEYIAVDIKRCTCRIQYSFIKRLRNMGKKIIVLATKNPDKKKLLPYNVTITKL
;
A
#
# COMPACT_ATOMS: atom_id res chain seq x y z
N MET A 1 32.25 -20.68 -13.27
CA MET A 1 31.14 -21.59 -12.91
C MET A 1 30.55 -21.26 -11.53
N GLU A 2 31.37 -21.00 -10.49
CA GLU A 2 30.90 -20.66 -9.13
C GLU A 2 29.98 -19.43 -9.00
N LYS A 3 30.22 -18.36 -9.76
CA LYS A 3 29.35 -17.15 -9.75
C LYS A 3 27.90 -17.45 -10.15
N TYR A 4 27.66 -18.46 -11.00
CA TYR A 4 26.31 -18.85 -11.42
C TYR A 4 25.57 -19.61 -10.32
N PHE A 5 26.24 -20.55 -9.64
CA PHE A 5 25.66 -21.27 -8.51
C PHE A 5 25.30 -20.35 -7.33
N TYR A 6 26.16 -19.39 -7.01
CA TYR A 6 25.92 -18.44 -5.93
C TYR A 6 24.75 -17.49 -6.23
N LYS A 7 24.56 -17.12 -7.50
CA LYS A 7 23.44 -16.28 -7.97
C LYS A 7 22.11 -17.03 -7.90
N ASN A 8 22.10 -18.33 -8.22
CA ASN A 8 20.92 -19.19 -8.07
C ASN A 8 20.56 -19.41 -6.59
N ARG A 9 21.53 -19.63 -5.70
CA ARG A 9 21.25 -19.84 -4.27
C ARG A 9 20.58 -18.63 -3.62
N ARG A 10 21.07 -17.41 -3.87
CA ARG A 10 20.44 -16.17 -3.37
C ARG A 10 19.04 -15.91 -3.93
N TYR A 11 18.76 -16.37 -5.14
CA TYR A 11 17.43 -16.27 -5.74
C TYR A 11 16.44 -17.22 -5.08
N GLU A 12 16.83 -18.47 -4.86
CA GLU A 12 16.01 -19.47 -4.17
C GLU A 12 15.79 -19.12 -2.70
N GLU A 13 16.82 -18.63 -2.00
CA GLU A 13 16.69 -18.11 -0.62
C GLU A 13 15.67 -16.96 -0.54
N ARG A 14 15.69 -16.03 -1.51
CA ARG A 14 14.72 -14.93 -1.58
C ARG A 14 13.29 -15.41 -1.83
N LYS A 15 13.10 -16.31 -2.80
CA LYS A 15 11.78 -16.92 -3.07
C LYS A 15 11.22 -17.62 -1.85
N ARG A 16 12.08 -18.36 -1.14
CA ARG A 16 11.70 -19.06 0.09
C ARG A 16 11.28 -18.07 1.18
N GLN A 17 12.06 -17.01 1.42
CA GLN A 17 11.71 -15.96 2.39
C GLN A 17 10.41 -15.23 2.00
N GLU A 18 10.19 -14.96 0.72
CA GLU A 18 8.94 -14.36 0.22
C GLU A 18 7.75 -15.27 0.49
N ARG A 19 7.89 -16.58 0.24
CA ARG A 19 6.86 -17.58 0.52
C ARG A 19 6.56 -17.70 2.01
N GLU A 20 7.59 -17.90 2.84
CA GLU A 20 7.44 -18.02 4.31
C GLU A 20 6.83 -16.74 4.90
N GLY A 21 7.25 -15.56 4.42
CA GLY A 21 6.67 -14.28 4.82
C GLY A 21 5.22 -14.11 4.38
N GLN A 22 4.85 -14.63 3.20
CA GLN A 22 3.48 -14.64 2.71
C GLN A 22 2.59 -15.57 3.55
N GLU A 23 3.04 -16.80 3.82
CA GLU A 23 2.32 -17.77 4.67
C GLU A 23 2.10 -17.22 6.09
N TYR A 24 3.12 -16.58 6.66
CA TYR A 24 3.01 -15.93 7.96
C TYR A 24 2.00 -14.77 7.94
N ALA A 25 2.03 -13.93 6.90
CA ALA A 25 1.06 -12.86 6.73
C ALA A 25 -0.37 -13.40 6.55
N GLU A 26 -0.56 -14.48 5.79
CA GLU A 26 -1.88 -15.09 5.62
C GLU A 26 -2.45 -15.57 6.95
N LYS A 27 -1.65 -16.24 7.80
CA LYS A 27 -2.05 -16.65 9.14
C LYS A 27 -2.48 -15.48 10.03
N LEU A 28 -1.81 -14.33 9.89
CA LEU A 28 -2.11 -13.16 10.70
C LEU A 28 -3.28 -12.33 10.21
N PHE A 29 -3.50 -12.25 8.89
CA PHE A 29 -4.38 -11.23 8.30
C PHE A 29 -5.63 -11.77 7.62
N LYS A 30 -5.66 -13.03 7.14
CA LYS A 30 -6.75 -13.57 6.30
C LYS A 30 -8.13 -13.45 6.97
N ASP A 31 -8.20 -13.68 8.28
CA ASP A 31 -9.45 -13.59 9.05
C ASP A 31 -9.37 -12.57 10.20
N ALA A 32 -8.36 -11.68 10.16
CA ALA A 32 -8.19 -10.70 11.21
C ALA A 32 -9.32 -9.65 11.18
N PRO A 33 -9.97 -9.37 12.33
CA PRO A 33 -11.00 -8.35 12.40
C PRO A 33 -10.39 -6.96 12.20
N LEU A 34 -11.09 -6.13 11.43
CA LEU A 34 -10.75 -4.72 11.24
C LEU A 34 -11.42 -3.86 12.31
N ARG A 35 -10.74 -2.78 12.74
CA ARG A 35 -11.34 -1.70 13.54
C ARG A 35 -12.43 -0.99 12.72
N LYS A 36 -13.39 -0.35 13.40
CA LYS A 36 -14.50 0.38 12.75
C LYS A 36 -14.02 1.33 11.64
N TRP A 37 -13.00 2.15 11.91
CA TRP A 37 -12.47 3.07 10.90
C TRP A 37 -11.81 2.35 9.71
N GLN A 38 -11.18 1.19 9.94
CA GLN A 38 -10.55 0.40 8.89
C GLN A 38 -11.61 -0.24 7.98
N GLN A 39 -12.72 -0.74 8.57
CA GLN A 39 -13.86 -1.25 7.82
C GLN A 39 -14.45 -0.16 6.91
N GLU A 40 -14.63 1.05 7.45
CA GLU A 40 -15.13 2.19 6.69
C GLU A 40 -14.15 2.62 5.59
N ALA A 41 -12.84 2.61 5.86
CA ALA A 41 -11.82 2.89 4.84
C ALA A 41 -11.85 1.85 3.70
N VAL A 42 -12.06 0.57 4.00
CA VAL A 42 -12.24 -0.48 2.97
C VAL A 42 -13.51 -0.22 2.17
N ARG A 43 -14.63 0.10 2.83
CA ARG A 43 -15.90 0.43 2.14
C ARG A 43 -15.75 1.61 1.18
N GLN A 44 -15.07 2.68 1.61
CA GLN A 44 -14.79 3.85 0.77
C GLN A 44 -13.86 3.52 -0.39
N LEU A 45 -12.86 2.66 -0.17
CA LEU A 45 -11.95 2.20 -1.21
C LEU A 45 -12.68 1.35 -2.25
N ASP A 46 -13.52 0.42 -1.81
CA ASP A 46 -14.32 -0.46 -2.67
C ASP A 46 -15.33 0.36 -3.50
N ALA A 47 -15.93 1.40 -2.94
CA ALA A 47 -16.85 2.32 -3.62
C ALA A 47 -16.18 3.38 -4.52
N GLN A 48 -14.84 3.49 -4.48
CA GLN A 48 -14.11 4.56 -5.14
C GLN A 48 -14.31 4.55 -6.67
N ASN A 49 -14.63 5.72 -7.23
CA ASN A 49 -14.75 5.92 -8.68
C ASN A 49 -13.39 6.22 -9.35
N SER A 50 -13.40 6.48 -10.67
CA SER A 50 -12.18 6.67 -11.48
C SER A 50 -11.35 7.91 -11.11
N THR A 51 -11.91 8.89 -10.41
CA THR A 51 -11.30 10.20 -10.14
C THR A 51 -10.92 10.40 -8.68
N GLU A 52 -11.18 9.45 -7.80
CA GLU A 52 -11.01 9.61 -6.36
C GLU A 52 -9.72 8.98 -5.83
N ILE A 53 -9.17 9.57 -4.76
CA ILE A 53 -8.05 9.04 -3.99
C ILE A 53 -8.45 9.10 -2.51
N LEU A 54 -8.41 7.96 -1.83
CA LEU A 54 -8.69 7.91 -0.40
C LEU A 54 -7.39 8.17 0.36
N TRP A 55 -7.44 9.09 1.32
CA TRP A 55 -6.28 9.52 2.08
C TRP A 55 -6.57 9.42 3.58
N ILE A 56 -5.95 8.44 4.23
CA ILE A 56 -6.06 8.25 5.68
C ILE A 56 -4.87 8.94 6.35
N THR A 57 -5.18 9.90 7.21
CA THR A 57 -4.19 10.61 8.03
C THR A 57 -4.33 10.27 9.50
N GLY A 58 -3.20 10.11 10.18
CA GLY A 58 -3.16 9.86 11.63
C GLY A 58 -1.90 10.44 12.24
N SER A 59 -2.00 10.89 13.49
CA SER A 59 -0.97 11.66 14.19
C SER A 59 0.12 10.81 14.83
N LYS A 60 -0.07 9.49 15.02
CA LYS A 60 0.83 8.64 15.81
C LYS A 60 1.17 7.29 15.17
N TYR A 61 2.26 6.68 15.60
CA TYR A 61 2.48 5.25 15.40
C TYR A 61 1.43 4.47 16.21
N GLY A 62 0.93 3.35 15.68
CA GLY A 62 -0.03 2.48 16.39
C GLY A 62 -1.51 2.63 16.01
N ASP A 63 -1.86 3.57 15.12
CA ASP A 63 -3.27 3.78 14.73
C ASP A 63 -3.87 2.59 13.95
N GLY A 64 -3.02 1.70 13.41
CA GLY A 64 -3.43 0.53 12.62
C GLY A 64 -3.37 0.75 11.10
N ARG A 65 -2.72 1.81 10.61
CA ARG A 65 -2.55 2.09 9.18
C ARG A 65 -1.74 1.01 8.47
N SER A 66 -0.53 0.71 8.92
CA SER A 66 0.29 -0.36 8.32
C SER A 66 -0.38 -1.73 8.44
N TRP A 67 -1.16 -1.96 9.52
CA TRP A 67 -2.00 -3.15 9.67
C TRP A 67 -3.04 -3.24 8.55
N LEU A 68 -3.76 -2.14 8.28
CA LEU A 68 -4.72 -2.08 7.16
C LEU A 68 -4.03 -2.32 5.81
N GLY A 69 -2.83 -1.76 5.58
CA GLY A 69 -2.07 -2.01 4.35
C GLY A 69 -1.74 -3.49 4.12
N MET A 70 -1.31 -4.19 5.18
CA MET A 70 -1.06 -5.64 5.12
C MET A 70 -2.34 -6.43 4.95
N TRP A 71 -3.41 -6.07 5.66
CA TRP A 71 -4.71 -6.70 5.53
C TRP A 71 -5.24 -6.59 4.10
N LEU A 72 -5.13 -5.42 3.46
CA LEU A 72 -5.51 -5.22 2.06
C LEU A 72 -4.68 -6.08 1.09
N LYS A 73 -3.37 -6.21 1.34
CA LYS A 73 -2.51 -7.09 0.54
C LYS A 73 -3.02 -8.53 0.54
N ILE A 74 -3.41 -9.04 1.70
CA ILE A 74 -3.87 -10.43 1.85
C ILE A 74 -5.31 -10.62 1.37
N ASN A 75 -6.24 -9.76 1.83
CA ASN A 75 -7.69 -9.97 1.65
C ASN A 75 -8.30 -9.29 0.42
N ARG A 76 -7.58 -8.35 -0.20
CA ARG A 76 -7.98 -7.68 -1.45
C ARG A 76 -6.95 -7.85 -2.56
N ASN A 77 -5.95 -8.70 -2.36
CA ASN A 77 -4.82 -8.87 -3.28
C ASN A 77 -4.21 -7.52 -3.68
N ALA A 78 -4.10 -6.59 -2.73
CA ALA A 78 -3.63 -5.23 -3.03
C ALA A 78 -2.11 -5.19 -3.23
N THR A 79 -1.64 -4.33 -4.14
CA THR A 79 -0.22 -3.96 -4.16
C THR A 79 0.08 -3.03 -3.01
N LEU A 80 0.79 -3.52 -2.00
CA LEU A 80 1.27 -2.72 -0.87
C LEU A 80 2.63 -2.10 -1.19
N ILE A 81 2.69 -0.77 -1.16
CA ILE A 81 3.91 0.01 -1.42
C ILE A 81 4.32 0.67 -0.12
N MET A 82 5.42 0.20 0.47
CA MET A 82 5.99 0.75 1.71
C MET A 82 7.21 1.63 1.43
N GLY A 83 7.27 2.82 2.04
CA GLY A 83 8.50 3.65 2.07
C GLY A 83 8.79 4.45 0.79
N SER A 84 10.08 4.74 0.53
CA SER A 84 10.52 5.51 -0.64
C SER A 84 10.53 4.64 -1.91
N GLN A 85 9.77 5.08 -2.90
CA GLN A 85 9.27 4.30 -4.05
C GLN A 85 10.29 3.89 -5.13
N ARG A 86 11.58 3.72 -4.80
CA ARG A 86 12.54 3.14 -5.77
C ARG A 86 12.22 1.67 -6.12
N SER A 87 11.34 1.02 -5.37
CA SER A 87 11.02 -0.42 -5.45
C SER A 87 9.75 -0.79 -6.25
N ALA A 88 9.05 0.15 -6.89
CA ALA A 88 7.86 -0.21 -7.68
C ALA A 88 8.19 -0.87 -9.03
N TYR A 89 9.45 -0.76 -9.50
CA TYR A 89 9.91 -1.47 -10.68
C TYR A 89 9.90 -2.98 -10.41
N GLY A 90 9.04 -3.70 -11.12
CA GLY A 90 8.85 -5.15 -10.98
C GLY A 90 7.70 -5.57 -10.07
N LEU A 91 7.01 -4.65 -9.40
CA LEU A 91 5.79 -5.00 -8.66
C LEU A 91 4.64 -5.25 -9.65
N LYS A 92 3.95 -6.39 -9.50
CA LYS A 92 2.68 -6.63 -10.16
C LYS A 92 1.65 -5.63 -9.61
N ILE A 93 1.22 -4.69 -10.46
CA ILE A 93 0.25 -3.65 -10.10
C ILE A 93 -1.16 -4.25 -10.16
N GLN A 94 -1.75 -4.46 -9.00
CA GLN A 94 -3.08 -5.01 -8.81
C GLN A 94 -4.14 -3.91 -8.97
N GLU A 95 -5.42 -4.25 -8.83
CA GLU A 95 -6.52 -3.27 -8.85
C GLU A 95 -6.44 -2.31 -7.65
N TYR A 96 -6.29 -2.89 -6.45
CA TYR A 96 -6.16 -2.17 -5.19
C TYR A 96 -4.70 -1.83 -4.91
N ILE A 97 -4.44 -0.57 -4.56
CA ILE A 97 -3.11 -0.09 -4.19
C ILE A 97 -3.16 0.56 -2.81
N ALA A 98 -2.32 0.06 -1.91
CA ALA A 98 -2.09 0.66 -0.60
C ALA A 98 -0.72 1.33 -0.57
N VAL A 99 -0.68 2.65 -0.39
CA VAL A 99 0.58 3.41 -0.27
C VAL A 99 0.81 3.75 1.20
N ASP A 100 1.73 3.04 1.86
CA ASP A 100 2.07 3.23 3.27
C ASP A 100 3.28 4.16 3.44
N ILE A 101 2.98 5.42 3.78
CA ILE A 101 3.95 6.49 4.01
C ILE A 101 4.22 6.59 5.52
N LYS A 102 5.07 5.68 5.99
CA LYS A 102 5.35 5.46 7.43
C LYS A 102 6.02 6.63 8.17
N ARG A 103 6.78 7.49 7.49
CA ARG A 103 7.53 8.58 8.14
C ARG A 103 7.05 9.95 7.67
N CYS A 104 6.97 10.89 8.61
CA CYS A 104 6.72 12.30 8.32
C CYS A 104 7.79 12.93 7.41
N THR A 105 8.99 12.34 7.34
CA THR A 105 10.12 12.77 6.51
C THR A 105 10.14 12.17 5.11
N CYS A 106 9.31 11.15 4.82
CA CYS A 106 9.24 10.59 3.48
C CYS A 106 8.57 11.59 2.53
N ARG A 107 9.27 11.94 1.44
CA ARG A 107 8.70 12.78 0.38
C ARG A 107 7.58 12.02 -0.31
N ILE A 108 6.36 12.57 -0.26
CA ILE A 108 5.21 12.06 -0.99
C ILE A 108 5.46 12.26 -2.50
N GLN A 109 5.42 11.18 -3.27
CA GLN A 109 5.57 11.22 -4.73
C GLN A 109 4.21 11.32 -5.41
N TYR A 110 3.67 12.53 -5.47
CA TYR A 110 2.37 12.79 -6.10
C TYR A 110 2.29 12.33 -7.57
N SER A 111 3.36 12.51 -8.34
CA SER A 111 3.41 12.07 -9.75
C SER A 111 3.18 10.57 -9.90
N PHE A 112 3.72 9.76 -8.99
CA PHE A 112 3.53 8.31 -8.99
C PHE A 112 2.10 7.92 -8.61
N ILE A 113 1.52 8.57 -7.59
CA ILE A 113 0.11 8.37 -7.20
C ILE A 113 -0.81 8.69 -8.39
N LYS A 114 -0.58 9.81 -9.08
CA LYS A 114 -1.32 10.18 -10.29
C LYS A 114 -1.17 9.16 -11.41
N ARG A 115 0.04 8.63 -11.62
CA ARG A 115 0.28 7.58 -12.62
C ARG A 115 -0.53 6.31 -12.32
N LEU A 116 -0.54 5.86 -11.06
CA LEU A 116 -1.36 4.72 -10.65
C LEU A 116 -2.86 5.00 -10.87
N ARG A 117 -3.30 6.23 -10.59
CA ARG A 117 -4.69 6.64 -10.77
C ARG A 117 -5.08 6.64 -12.24
N ASN A 118 -4.20 7.11 -13.13
CA ASN A 118 -4.38 7.04 -14.58
C ASN A 118 -4.47 5.59 -15.11
N MET A 119 -3.92 4.62 -14.40
CA MET A 119 -4.10 3.20 -14.73
C MET A 119 -5.44 2.62 -14.23
N GLY A 120 -6.36 3.47 -13.75
CA GLY A 120 -7.68 3.09 -13.25
C GLY A 120 -7.67 2.39 -11.90
N LYS A 121 -6.58 2.51 -11.12
CA LYS A 121 -6.42 1.76 -9.86
C LYS A 121 -7.17 2.40 -8.70
N LYS A 122 -7.68 1.57 -7.80
CA LYS A 122 -8.26 2.00 -6.51
C LYS A 122 -7.14 2.27 -5.53
N ILE A 123 -7.04 3.50 -5.01
CA ILE A 123 -5.89 3.95 -4.24
C ILE A 123 -6.31 4.40 -2.85
N ILE A 124 -5.65 3.82 -1.86
CA ILE A 124 -5.62 4.31 -0.48
C ILE A 124 -4.20 4.74 -0.11
N VAL A 125 -4.06 5.96 0.38
CA VAL A 125 -2.81 6.50 0.92
C VAL A 125 -2.91 6.55 2.43
N LEU A 126 -1.97 5.88 3.10
CA LEU A 126 -1.86 5.78 4.53
C LEU A 126 -0.67 6.64 4.97
N ALA A 127 -0.92 7.83 5.51
CA ALA A 127 0.16 8.81 5.73
C ALA A 127 0.02 9.54 7.06
N THR A 128 1.12 10.06 7.58
CA THR A 128 1.11 10.91 8.79
C THR A 128 0.77 12.37 8.50
N LYS A 129 0.69 12.76 7.23
CA LYS A 129 0.47 14.14 6.79
C LYS A 129 -0.69 14.19 5.79
N ASN A 130 -1.40 15.32 5.80
CA ASN A 130 -2.38 15.65 4.77
C ASN A 130 -1.71 15.78 3.40
N PRO A 131 -2.43 15.48 2.31
CA PRO A 131 -1.95 15.72 0.97
C PRO A 131 -1.98 17.22 0.66
N ASP A 132 -1.05 17.63 -0.20
CA ASP A 132 -1.15 18.87 -0.95
C ASP A 132 -2.12 18.64 -2.13
N LYS A 133 -3.38 19.03 -1.94
CA LYS A 133 -4.46 18.79 -2.91
C LYS A 133 -4.16 19.37 -4.30
N LYS A 134 -3.45 20.49 -4.39
CA LYS A 134 -3.09 21.13 -5.67
C LYS A 134 -2.22 20.20 -6.53
N LYS A 135 -1.37 19.38 -5.91
CA LYS A 135 -0.50 18.42 -6.61
C LYS A 135 -1.24 17.18 -7.11
N LEU A 136 -2.45 16.94 -6.63
CA LEU A 136 -3.30 15.80 -6.98
C LEU A 136 -4.42 16.16 -7.96
N LEU A 137 -4.54 17.40 -8.40
CA LEU A 137 -5.46 17.74 -9.49
C LEU A 137 -5.18 16.88 -10.74
N PRO A 138 -6.24 16.44 -11.47
CA PRO A 138 -7.65 16.77 -11.28
C PRO A 138 -8.41 15.85 -10.30
N TYR A 139 -7.73 15.00 -9.54
CA TYR A 139 -8.39 13.98 -8.71
C TYR A 139 -9.02 14.55 -7.44
N ASN A 140 -10.16 13.97 -7.08
CA ASN A 140 -10.83 14.23 -5.81
C ASN A 140 -10.13 13.46 -4.69
N VAL A 141 -9.80 14.14 -3.59
CA VAL A 141 -9.08 13.53 -2.48
C VAL A 141 -9.94 13.56 -1.22
N THR A 142 -10.45 12.39 -0.83
CA THR A 142 -11.17 12.19 0.42
C THR A 142 -10.17 12.02 1.54
N ILE A 143 -10.22 12.88 2.56
CA ILE A 143 -9.30 12.84 3.70
C ILE A 143 -10.05 12.37 4.93
N THR A 144 -9.63 11.24 5.49
CA THR A 144 -10.11 10.74 6.78
C THR A 144 -9.01 10.96 7.81
N LYS A 145 -9.34 11.66 8.90
CA LYS A 145 -8.44 11.83 10.04
C LYS A 145 -8.80 10.79 11.10
N LEU A 146 -7.79 10.07 11.59
CA LEU A 146 -7.88 9.13 12.71
C LEU A 146 -7.73 9.85 14.05
#